data_AF-A0A523R6J8-F1
#
_entry.id   AF-A0A523R6J8-F1
#
_cell.length_a   1.000
_cell.length_b   1.000
_cell.length_c   1.000
_cell.angle_alpha   90.00
_cell.angle_beta   90.00
_cell.angle_gamma   90.00
#
_symmetry.space_group_name_H-M   'P 1'
#
loop_
_entity.id
_entity.type
_entity.pdbx_description
1 polymer ?
#
loop_
_entity_poly.entity_id
_entity_poly.type
_entity_poly.pdbx_seq_one_letter_code
_entity_poly.pdbx_strand_id
1 'polypeptide(L)'
;MKKMILSFAVLLLILLFFIDCRESRDKSKSDIAANMALEERVTQQIESYIKGEFHTPSSLIEDGWVMDVNGKPKTRSFLNCQASYIISEGIDAVPVLLKYIGHVKQYIRYIAAYSLKEITGENPTFYYFGTPGKDFSGDTDWCKNAVDTWEKWYQDHRK
;
A
#
# COMPACT_ATOMS: atom_id res chain seq x y z
N MET A 1 29.59 27.88 47.82
CA MET A 1 29.71 26.67 46.97
C MET A 1 28.37 26.05 46.54
N LYS A 2 27.31 25.96 47.37
CA LYS A 2 26.02 25.35 46.98
C LYS A 2 25.31 26.00 45.76
N LYS A 3 25.46 27.31 45.52
CA LYS A 3 24.84 28.00 44.36
C LYS A 3 25.46 27.63 43.00
N MET A 4 26.72 27.19 42.95
CA MET A 4 27.38 26.82 41.68
C MET A 4 26.94 25.45 41.16
N ILE A 5 26.63 24.51 42.05
CA ILE A 5 26.26 23.13 41.70
C ILE A 5 24.84 23.09 41.09
N LEU A 6 23.93 23.93 41.59
CA LEU A 6 22.55 24.00 41.10
C LEU A 6 22.47 24.51 39.65
N SER A 7 23.36 25.44 39.27
CA SER A 7 23.38 26.01 37.92
C SER A 7 23.87 25.01 36.87
N PHE A 8 24.78 24.11 37.24
CA PHE A 8 25.32 23.09 36.33
C PHE A 8 24.32 21.97 36.06
N ALA A 9 23.56 21.56 37.07
CA ALA A 9 22.53 20.52 36.93
C ALA A 9 21.38 20.96 36.00
N VAL A 10 20.98 22.23 36.06
CA VAL A 10 19.94 22.79 35.18
C VAL A 10 20.42 22.86 33.73
N LEU A 11 21.67 23.29 33.49
CA LEU A 11 22.26 23.32 32.14
C LEU A 11 22.40 21.92 31.53
N LEU A 12 22.78 20.93 32.33
CA LEU A 12 22.89 19.54 31.89
C LEU A 12 21.51 18.96 31.50
N LEU A 13 20.47 19.21 32.30
CA LEU A 13 19.10 18.77 31.98
C LEU A 13 18.57 19.42 30.70
N ILE A 14 18.84 20.70 30.48
CA ILE A 14 18.46 21.40 29.25
C ILE A 14 19.18 20.79 28.03
N LEU A 15 20.48 20.53 28.13
CA LEU A 15 21.24 19.87 27.06
C LEU A 15 20.72 18.46 26.75
N LEU A 16 20.39 17.67 27.77
CA LEU A 16 19.81 16.34 27.58
C LEU A 16 18.43 16.43 26.89
N PHE A 17 17.58 17.38 27.28
CA PHE A 17 16.30 17.63 26.60
C PHE A 17 16.48 18.03 25.14
N PHE A 18 17.50 18.84 24.82
CA PHE A 18 17.79 19.24 23.44
C PHE A 18 18.35 18.09 22.59
N ILE A 19 19.09 17.15 23.18
CA ILE A 19 19.59 15.95 22.48
C ILE A 19 18.42 15.01 22.14
N ASP A 20 17.54 14.73 23.11
CA ASP A 20 16.38 13.85 22.94
C ASP A 20 15.36 14.41 21.91
N CYS A 21 15.13 15.73 21.95
CA CYS A 21 14.30 16.42 20.95
C CYS A 21 14.90 16.41 19.53
N ARG A 22 16.23 16.32 19.39
CA ARG A 22 16.90 16.28 18.09
C ARG A 22 16.81 14.89 17.48
N GLU A 23 17.07 13.85 18.27
CA GLU A 23 17.03 12.45 17.82
C GLU A 23 15.62 12.03 17.38
N SER A 24 14.58 12.40 18.14
CA SER A 24 13.18 12.12 17.76
C SER A 24 12.76 12.83 16.45
N ARG A 25 13.26 14.04 16.22
CA ARG A 25 12.98 14.81 14.99
C ARG A 25 13.68 14.22 13.77
N ASP A 26 14.93 13.78 13.92
CA ASP A 26 15.70 13.22 12.82
C ASP A 26 15.16 11.84 12.42
N LYS A 27 14.71 11.01 13.39
CA LYS A 27 14.00 9.75 13.13
C LYS A 27 12.68 9.98 12.38
N SER A 28 11.85 10.92 12.85
CA SER A 28 10.58 11.26 12.19
C SER A 28 10.77 11.69 10.73
N LYS A 29 11.81 12.47 10.42
CA LYS A 29 12.09 12.88 9.03
C LYS A 29 12.54 11.72 8.15
N SER A 30 13.36 10.82 8.69
CA SER A 30 13.81 9.61 8.00
C SER A 30 12.63 8.71 7.64
N ASP A 31 11.72 8.48 8.59
CA ASP A 31 10.55 7.62 8.39
C ASP A 31 9.59 8.21 7.35
N ILE A 32 9.35 9.53 7.38
CA ILE A 32 8.54 10.23 6.37
C ILE A 32 9.17 10.08 4.97
N ALA A 33 10.48 10.27 4.84
CA ALA A 33 11.16 10.15 3.55
C ALA A 33 11.11 8.71 3.01
N ALA A 34 11.27 7.72 3.88
CA ALA A 34 11.17 6.30 3.51
C ALA A 34 9.75 5.95 3.01
N ASN A 35 8.71 6.41 3.71
CA ASN A 35 7.32 6.18 3.33
C ASN A 35 6.97 6.85 2.00
N MET A 36 7.43 8.10 1.79
CA MET A 36 7.25 8.78 0.51
C MET A 36 7.94 8.04 -0.64
N ALA A 37 9.16 7.53 -0.41
CA ALA A 37 9.88 6.75 -1.42
C ALA A 37 9.18 5.42 -1.73
N LEU A 38 8.54 4.78 -0.75
CA LEU A 38 7.76 3.56 -0.95
C LEU A 38 6.47 3.85 -1.74
N GLU A 39 5.73 4.89 -1.34
CA GLU A 39 4.53 5.31 -2.06
C GLU A 39 4.83 5.62 -3.53
N GLU A 40 5.93 6.33 -3.80
CA GLU A 40 6.44 6.60 -5.15
C GLU A 40 6.75 5.30 -5.90
N ARG A 41 7.47 4.34 -5.30
CA ARG A 41 7.78 3.04 -5.94
C ARG A 41 6.52 2.25 -6.31
N VAL A 42 5.59 2.09 -5.38
CA VAL A 42 4.34 1.36 -5.61
C VAL A 42 3.50 2.05 -6.70
N THR A 43 3.44 3.39 -6.65
CA THR A 43 2.74 4.19 -7.67
C THR A 43 3.36 3.99 -9.05
N GLN A 44 4.69 4.13 -9.17
CA GLN A 44 5.41 3.92 -10.43
C GLN A 44 5.20 2.50 -10.97
N GLN A 45 5.22 1.49 -10.10
CA GLN A 45 4.98 0.10 -10.49
C GLN A 45 3.59 -0.10 -11.10
N ILE A 46 2.54 0.46 -10.48
CA ILE A 46 1.17 0.36 -10.98
C ILE A 46 1.01 1.17 -12.28
N GLU A 47 1.62 2.34 -12.38
CA GLU A 47 1.63 3.15 -13.60
C GLU A 47 2.29 2.43 -14.79
N SER A 48 3.36 1.67 -14.55
CA SER A 48 3.95 0.78 -15.57
C SER A 48 2.94 -0.30 -16.01
N TYR A 49 2.22 -0.93 -15.08
CA TYR A 49 1.18 -1.90 -15.42
C TYR A 49 0.01 -1.27 -16.22
N ILE A 50 -0.35 -0.02 -15.93
CA ILE A 50 -1.35 0.73 -16.70
C ILE A 50 -0.91 0.87 -18.16
N LYS A 51 0.38 1.15 -18.39
CA LYS A 51 1.02 1.23 -19.72
C LYS A 51 1.25 -0.13 -20.38
N GLY A 52 1.05 -1.22 -19.65
CA GLY A 52 1.26 -2.59 -20.14
C GLY A 52 2.71 -3.08 -20.01
N GLU A 53 3.52 -2.38 -19.22
CA GLU A 53 4.90 -2.71 -18.89
C GLU A 53 4.91 -3.59 -17.64
N PHE A 54 5.03 -4.90 -17.83
CA PHE A 54 4.98 -5.89 -16.75
C PHE A 54 6.33 -6.56 -16.57
N HIS A 55 6.57 -7.07 -15.36
CA HIS A 55 7.73 -7.91 -15.09
C HIS A 55 7.61 -9.24 -15.84
N THR A 56 8.74 -9.75 -16.32
CA THR A 56 8.82 -11.10 -16.87
C THR A 56 8.73 -12.11 -15.73
N PRO A 57 7.71 -12.99 -15.69
CA PRO A 57 7.62 -14.01 -14.65
C PRO A 57 8.82 -14.96 -14.72
N SER A 58 9.32 -15.38 -13.56
CA SER A 58 10.38 -16.39 -13.46
C SER A 58 9.90 -17.80 -13.84
N SER A 59 8.59 -18.04 -13.82
CA SER A 59 7.94 -19.31 -14.15
C SER A 59 6.83 -19.11 -15.19
N LEU A 60 6.76 -20.03 -16.14
CA LEU A 60 5.75 -20.05 -17.21
C LEU A 60 4.44 -20.75 -16.79
N ILE A 61 4.22 -20.98 -15.49
CA ILE A 61 2.95 -21.59 -15.04
C ILE A 61 1.82 -20.60 -15.29
N GLU A 62 1.08 -20.86 -16.37
CA GLU A 62 -0.10 -20.12 -16.80
C GLU A 62 -1.35 -20.90 -16.35
N ASP A 63 -2.06 -20.38 -15.33
CA ASP A 63 -3.28 -20.99 -14.81
C ASP A 63 -4.41 -19.98 -14.58
N GLY A 64 -5.63 -20.53 -14.49
CA GLY A 64 -6.84 -19.79 -14.12
C GLY A 64 -7.53 -19.13 -15.30
N TRP A 65 -8.43 -18.20 -14.97
CA TRP A 65 -9.15 -17.41 -15.97
C TRP A 65 -8.21 -16.43 -16.69
N VAL A 66 -8.67 -15.94 -17.84
CA VAL A 66 -7.94 -14.96 -18.66
C VAL A 66 -8.69 -13.63 -18.64
N MET A 67 -7.93 -12.54 -18.63
CA MET A 67 -8.44 -11.18 -18.75
C MET A 67 -7.70 -10.44 -19.87
N ASP A 68 -8.40 -9.53 -20.54
CA ASP A 68 -7.77 -8.59 -21.48
C ASP A 68 -6.94 -7.55 -20.73
N VAL A 69 -5.68 -7.44 -21.11
CA VAL A 69 -4.73 -6.45 -20.63
C VAL A 69 -4.20 -5.69 -21.83
N ASN A 70 -4.82 -4.54 -22.10
CA ASN A 70 -4.47 -3.68 -23.23
C ASN A 70 -4.51 -4.42 -24.58
N GLY A 71 -5.58 -5.19 -24.83
CA GLY A 71 -5.75 -5.95 -26.07
C GLY A 71 -4.99 -7.28 -26.11
N LYS A 72 -4.35 -7.68 -25.00
CA LYS A 72 -3.61 -8.95 -24.91
C LYS A 72 -4.19 -9.82 -23.79
N PRO A 73 -4.48 -11.11 -24.06
CA PRO A 73 -4.92 -12.02 -23.02
C PRO A 73 -3.80 -12.26 -22.00
N LYS A 74 -4.13 -12.18 -20.71
CA LYS A 74 -3.25 -12.55 -19.60
C LYS A 74 -3.99 -13.43 -18.60
N THR A 75 -3.30 -14.45 -18.11
CA THR A 75 -3.84 -15.38 -17.11
C THR A 75 -3.89 -14.76 -15.72
N ARG A 76 -4.74 -15.32 -14.85
CA ARG A 76 -4.78 -14.99 -13.44
C ARG A 76 -3.42 -15.19 -12.76
N SER A 77 -2.74 -16.30 -13.04
CA SER A 77 -1.41 -16.56 -12.45
C SER A 77 -0.38 -15.50 -12.83
N PHE A 78 -0.42 -14.99 -14.08
CA PHE A 78 0.39 -13.87 -14.51
C PHE A 78 0.11 -12.62 -13.67
N LEU A 79 -1.16 -12.25 -13.50
CA LEU A 79 -1.54 -11.07 -12.71
C LEU A 79 -1.14 -11.19 -11.24
N ASN A 80 -1.26 -12.39 -10.65
CA ASN A 80 -0.79 -12.66 -9.28
C ASN A 80 0.72 -12.47 -9.15
N CYS A 81 1.49 -12.91 -10.16
CA CYS A 81 2.93 -12.67 -10.19
C CYS A 81 3.27 -11.18 -10.26
N GLN A 82 2.45 -10.35 -10.93
CA GLN A 82 2.67 -8.90 -10.94
C GLN A 82 2.34 -8.26 -9.59
N ALA A 83 1.30 -8.78 -8.92
CA ALA A 83 0.90 -8.33 -7.60
C ALA A 83 1.94 -8.67 -6.51
N SER A 84 2.71 -9.75 -6.65
CA SER A 84 3.72 -10.14 -5.64
C SER A 84 4.82 -9.10 -5.43
N TYR A 85 5.18 -8.36 -6.49
CA TYR A 85 6.13 -7.23 -6.39
C TYR A 85 5.60 -6.07 -5.52
N ILE A 86 4.28 -5.91 -5.46
CA ILE A 86 3.66 -4.89 -4.59
C ILE A 86 3.45 -5.47 -3.19
N ILE A 87 3.07 -6.74 -3.08
CA ILE A 87 2.88 -7.44 -1.79
C ILE A 87 4.15 -7.40 -0.93
N SER A 88 5.34 -7.46 -1.55
CA SER A 88 6.61 -7.38 -0.81
C SER A 88 6.85 -6.04 -0.11
N GLU A 89 6.15 -4.97 -0.49
CA GLU A 89 6.20 -3.66 0.18
C GLU A 89 5.32 -3.63 1.45
N GLY A 90 4.51 -4.67 1.68
CA GLY A 90 3.80 -4.89 2.95
C GLY A 90 2.72 -3.86 3.28
N ILE A 91 2.56 -3.58 4.58
CA ILE A 91 1.51 -2.70 5.11
C ILE A 91 1.56 -1.28 4.51
N ASP A 92 2.74 -0.79 4.19
CA ASP A 92 2.94 0.58 3.69
C ASP A 92 2.42 0.76 2.25
N ALA A 93 2.20 -0.32 1.51
CA ALA A 93 1.58 -0.27 0.18
C ALA A 93 0.06 -0.05 0.22
N VAL A 94 -0.60 -0.34 1.35
CA VAL A 94 -2.06 -0.34 1.48
C VAL A 94 -2.70 1.01 1.08
N PRO A 95 -2.22 2.18 1.56
CA PRO A 95 -2.80 3.47 1.18
C PRO A 95 -2.75 3.74 -0.33
N VAL A 96 -1.70 3.28 -1.00
CA VAL A 96 -1.56 3.43 -2.45
C VAL A 96 -2.51 2.50 -3.17
N LEU A 97 -2.56 1.23 -2.78
CA LEU A 97 -3.44 0.21 -3.36
C LEU A 97 -4.92 0.61 -3.30
N LEU A 98 -5.37 1.21 -2.19
CA LEU A 98 -6.75 1.69 -2.02
C LEU A 98 -7.15 2.71 -3.11
N LYS A 99 -6.21 3.55 -3.58
CA LYS A 99 -6.46 4.52 -4.66
C LYS A 99 -6.76 3.83 -6.00
N TYR A 100 -6.31 2.60 -6.21
CA TYR A 100 -6.44 1.86 -7.47
C TYR A 100 -7.61 0.86 -7.48
N ILE A 101 -8.31 0.66 -6.36
CA ILE A 101 -9.48 -0.22 -6.28
C ILE A 101 -10.63 0.28 -7.17
N GLY A 102 -10.74 1.59 -7.35
CA GLY A 102 -11.72 2.22 -8.24
C GLY A 102 -11.25 2.37 -9.70
N HIS A 103 -10.08 1.87 -10.08
CA HIS A 103 -9.48 2.18 -11.38
C HIS A 103 -10.31 1.66 -12.56
N VAL A 104 -10.31 2.37 -13.70
CA VAL A 104 -11.14 2.03 -14.88
C VAL A 104 -10.77 0.67 -15.49
N LYS A 105 -9.49 0.32 -15.50
CA LYS A 105 -8.98 -0.94 -16.06
C LYS A 105 -9.19 -2.09 -15.05
N GLN A 106 -9.92 -3.12 -15.47
CA GLN A 106 -10.30 -4.25 -14.61
C GLN A 106 -9.09 -4.98 -14.02
N TYR A 107 -8.03 -5.18 -14.80
CA TYR A 107 -6.82 -5.87 -14.35
C TYR A 107 -6.04 -5.07 -13.28
N ILE A 108 -6.13 -3.74 -13.30
CA ILE A 108 -5.54 -2.90 -12.24
C ILE A 108 -6.32 -3.06 -10.94
N ARG A 109 -7.66 -3.07 -11.00
CA ARG A 109 -8.49 -3.36 -9.83
C ARG A 109 -8.21 -4.75 -9.26
N TYR A 110 -8.03 -5.74 -10.15
CA TYR A 110 -7.67 -7.08 -9.74
C TYR A 110 -6.32 -7.14 -9.02
N ILE A 111 -5.27 -6.56 -9.60
CA ILE A 111 -3.94 -6.50 -8.97
C ILE A 111 -4.03 -5.81 -7.61
N ALA A 112 -4.73 -4.67 -7.53
CA ALA A 112 -4.88 -3.93 -6.28
C ALA A 112 -5.62 -4.75 -5.20
N ALA A 113 -6.78 -5.34 -5.55
CA ALA A 113 -7.58 -6.12 -4.62
C ALA A 113 -6.87 -7.41 -4.16
N TYR A 114 -6.17 -8.09 -5.08
CA TYR A 114 -5.38 -9.27 -4.73
C TYR A 114 -4.22 -8.90 -3.79
N SER A 115 -3.47 -7.83 -4.09
CA SER A 115 -2.41 -7.36 -3.19
C SER A 115 -2.95 -6.98 -1.81
N LEU A 116 -4.07 -6.26 -1.73
CA LEU A 116 -4.70 -5.91 -0.45
C LEU A 116 -5.10 -7.17 0.34
N LYS A 117 -5.72 -8.15 -0.31
CA LYS A 117 -6.07 -9.42 0.35
C LYS A 117 -4.84 -10.11 0.92
N GLU A 118 -3.76 -10.23 0.16
CA GLU A 118 -2.55 -10.94 0.61
C GLU A 118 -1.81 -10.19 1.71
N ILE A 119 -1.78 -8.85 1.68
CA ILE A 119 -1.16 -8.04 2.73
C ILE A 119 -1.97 -8.07 4.03
N THR A 120 -3.30 -7.95 3.92
CA THR A 120 -4.18 -7.74 5.08
C THR A 120 -4.75 -9.04 5.66
N GLY A 121 -4.85 -10.10 4.85
CA GLY A 121 -5.64 -11.29 5.16
C GLY A 121 -7.16 -11.07 5.03
N GLU A 122 -7.61 -9.85 4.78
CA GLU A 122 -9.03 -9.51 4.66
C GLU A 122 -9.54 -9.84 3.25
N ASN A 123 -10.71 -10.48 3.17
CA ASN A 123 -11.31 -10.91 1.92
C ASN A 123 -12.78 -10.41 1.81
N PRO A 124 -13.00 -9.08 1.78
CA PRO A 124 -14.34 -8.55 1.54
C PRO A 124 -14.83 -8.96 0.15
N THR A 125 -16.15 -8.97 -0.03
CA THR A 125 -16.74 -9.19 -1.35
C THR A 125 -16.33 -8.05 -2.27
N PHE A 126 -15.61 -8.38 -3.36
CA PHE A 126 -15.14 -7.39 -4.32
C PHE A 126 -15.23 -7.93 -5.76
N TYR A 127 -15.98 -7.23 -6.60
CA TYR A 127 -16.21 -7.62 -7.98
C TYR A 127 -15.28 -6.85 -8.93
N TYR A 128 -14.07 -7.35 -9.14
CA TYR A 128 -13.09 -6.70 -10.03
C TYR A 128 -13.56 -6.58 -11.49
N PHE A 129 -14.54 -7.38 -11.93
CA PHE A 129 -15.22 -7.23 -13.24
C PHE A 129 -16.33 -6.18 -13.25
N GLY A 130 -16.84 -5.78 -12.08
CA GLY A 130 -17.87 -4.75 -11.95
C GLY A 130 -17.32 -3.35 -12.20
N THR A 131 -18.23 -2.40 -12.46
CA THR A 131 -17.87 -0.99 -12.56
C THR A 131 -18.08 -0.34 -11.19
N PRO A 132 -17.04 0.22 -10.54
CA PRO A 132 -17.20 0.92 -9.26
C PRO A 132 -18.32 1.96 -9.30
N GLY A 133 -19.17 1.98 -8.27
CA GLY A 133 -20.34 2.87 -8.19
C GLY A 133 -21.52 2.46 -9.07
N LYS A 134 -21.51 1.26 -9.66
CA LYS A 134 -22.65 0.64 -10.33
C LYS A 134 -23.05 -0.64 -9.61
N ASP A 135 -24.35 -0.94 -9.68
CA ASP A 135 -24.88 -2.23 -9.27
C ASP A 135 -24.14 -3.36 -10.00
N PHE A 136 -23.72 -4.36 -9.22
CA PHE A 136 -23.18 -5.59 -9.74
C PHE A 136 -23.75 -6.75 -8.94
N SER A 137 -24.53 -7.61 -9.61
CA SER A 137 -25.17 -8.77 -8.98
C SER A 137 -26.13 -8.42 -7.82
N GLY A 138 -26.75 -7.24 -7.84
CA GLY A 138 -27.70 -6.78 -6.82
C GLY A 138 -27.04 -6.08 -5.62
N ASP A 139 -25.73 -5.87 -5.65
CA ASP A 139 -24.99 -5.09 -4.66
C ASP A 139 -24.53 -3.76 -5.29
N THR A 140 -24.94 -2.64 -4.70
CA THR A 140 -24.59 -1.28 -5.15
C THR A 140 -23.35 -0.71 -4.44
N ASP A 141 -23.01 -1.25 -3.26
CA ASP A 141 -22.01 -0.68 -2.36
C ASP A 141 -20.77 -1.58 -2.21
N TRP A 142 -20.71 -2.72 -2.91
CA TRP A 142 -19.60 -3.69 -2.88
C TRP A 142 -18.21 -3.04 -2.89
N CYS A 143 -17.98 -2.07 -3.78
CA CYS A 143 -16.67 -1.41 -3.91
C CYS A 143 -16.36 -0.56 -2.68
N LYS A 144 -17.35 0.17 -2.18
CA LYS A 144 -17.20 1.01 -0.98
C LYS A 144 -16.97 0.14 0.25
N ASN A 145 -17.76 -0.92 0.43
CA ASN A 145 -17.65 -1.86 1.55
C ASN A 145 -16.27 -2.54 1.58
N ALA A 146 -15.72 -2.91 0.42
CA ALA A 146 -14.37 -3.47 0.34
C ALA A 146 -13.30 -2.45 0.72
N VAL A 147 -13.38 -1.22 0.20
CA VAL A 147 -12.46 -0.11 0.55
C VAL A 147 -12.51 0.17 2.06
N ASP A 148 -13.70 0.32 2.63
CA ASP A 148 -13.90 0.57 4.06
C ASP A 148 -13.28 -0.54 4.92
N THR A 149 -13.39 -1.80 4.48
CA THR A 149 -12.83 -2.97 5.20
C THR A 149 -11.30 -2.90 5.26
N TRP A 150 -10.64 -2.71 4.13
CA TRP A 150 -9.18 -2.64 4.07
C TRP A 150 -8.64 -1.35 4.69
N GLU A 151 -9.35 -0.22 4.54
CA GLU A 151 -8.97 1.03 5.19
C GLU A 151 -9.03 0.89 6.71
N LYS A 152 -10.10 0.31 7.25
CA LYS A 152 -10.21 0.03 8.69
C LYS A 152 -9.05 -0.85 9.17
N TRP A 153 -8.75 -1.95 8.45
CA TRP A 153 -7.61 -2.80 8.78
C TRP A 153 -6.31 -2.00 8.84
N TYR A 154 -6.05 -1.13 7.86
CA TYR A 154 -4.84 -0.31 7.84
C TYR A 154 -4.76 0.63 9.04
N GLN A 155 -5.86 1.30 9.40
CA GLN A 155 -5.89 2.19 10.57
C GLN A 155 -5.58 1.43 11.88
N ASP A 156 -6.01 0.18 11.98
CA ASP A 156 -5.78 -0.65 13.17
C ASP A 156 -4.33 -1.16 13.29
N HIS A 157 -3.60 -1.26 12.17
CA HIS A 157 -2.27 -1.91 12.10
C HIS A 157 -1.09 -0.98 11.78
N ARG A 158 -1.31 0.28 11.35
CA ARG A 158 -0.24 1.24 10.96
C ARG A 158 0.65 1.78 12.10
N LYS A 159 0.72 1.10 13.24
CA LYS A 159 1.43 1.56 14.46
C LYS A 159 2.90 1.18 14.46
#